data_AF-A0A7J5VF54-F1
#
_entry.id   AF-A0A7J5VF54-F1
#
_cell.length_a   1.000
_cell.length_b   1.000
_cell.length_c   1.000
_cell.angle_alpha   90.00
_cell.angle_beta   90.00
_cell.angle_gamma   90.00
#
_symmetry.space_group_name_H-M   'P 1'
#
loop_
_entity.id
_entity.type
_entity.pdbx_description
1 polymer ?
#
loop_
_entity_poly.entity_id
_entity_poly.type
_entity_poly.pdbx_seq_one_letter_code
_entity_poly.pdbx_strand_id
1 'polypeptide(L)'
;MTTGKWEKTNFTGVRFRKHATRKHGVNFDRYFVIRYQRDGKRIEESLGWTSERGPEDGQFWTEAKAALVLERLRGAAKHGKKEAPTRLGEKREIERQRKEDEKAAQELAEKENVIFGYYFEKYISRLLKLAGKRKRRARQESISKTGLSQLSETYP
;
A
#
# COMPACT_ATOMS: atom_id res chain seq x y z
N MET A 1 -4.94 -15.06 38.11
CA MET A 1 -5.73 -14.44 37.03
C MET A 1 -6.08 -13.02 37.44
N THR A 2 -5.38 -12.01 36.92
CA THR A 2 -5.76 -10.60 37.14
C THR A 2 -5.66 -9.84 35.83
N THR A 3 -6.48 -10.26 34.88
CA THR A 3 -6.61 -9.66 33.55
C THR A 3 -7.80 -8.72 33.54
N GLY A 4 -7.56 -7.40 33.42
CA GLY A 4 -8.64 -6.48 33.08
C GLY A 4 -8.54 -5.07 33.64
N LYS A 5 -7.79 -4.85 34.72
CA LYS A 5 -7.87 -3.56 35.43
C LYS A 5 -7.07 -2.48 34.70
N TRP A 6 -7.76 -1.37 34.39
CA TRP A 6 -7.15 -0.17 33.85
C TRP A 6 -6.42 0.63 34.94
N GLU A 7 -5.11 0.68 34.86
CA GLU A 7 -4.24 1.48 35.72
C GLU A 7 -4.03 2.88 35.11
N LYS A 8 -3.85 3.88 35.97
CA LYS A 8 -3.51 5.25 35.56
C LYS A 8 -1.99 5.36 35.43
N THR A 9 -1.51 6.18 34.51
CA THR A 9 -0.11 6.62 34.50
C THR A 9 0.04 7.94 35.27
N ASN A 10 1.27 8.43 35.37
CA ASN A 10 1.55 9.78 35.85
C ASN A 10 1.09 10.88 34.87
N PHE A 11 0.70 10.50 33.64
CA PHE A 11 0.29 11.43 32.59
C PHE A 11 -1.24 11.46 32.45
N THR A 12 -1.82 12.64 32.66
CA THR A 12 -3.28 12.81 32.61
C THR A 12 -3.85 12.47 31.24
N GLY A 13 -4.79 11.53 31.23
CA GLY A 13 -5.42 11.06 29.99
C GLY A 13 -4.71 9.87 29.36
N VAL A 14 -3.63 9.36 29.94
CA VAL A 14 -3.04 8.08 29.54
C VAL A 14 -3.38 7.02 30.58
N ARG A 15 -3.80 5.85 30.12
CA ARG A 15 -4.05 4.67 30.95
C ARG A 15 -3.42 3.46 30.32
N PHE A 16 -3.23 2.42 31.12
CA PHE A 16 -2.78 1.15 30.59
C PHE A 16 -3.41 -0.03 31.27
N ARG A 17 -3.32 -1.18 30.60
CA ARG A 17 -3.66 -2.48 31.17
C ARG A 17 -2.46 -3.41 31.00
N LYS A 18 -2.12 -4.17 32.03
CA LYS A 18 -1.06 -5.20 31.95
C LYS A 18 -1.59 -6.44 31.22
N HIS A 19 -0.75 -7.05 30.41
CA HIS A 19 -1.00 -8.38 29.86
C HIS A 19 -0.93 -9.43 30.98
N ALA A 20 -1.70 -10.51 30.86
CA ALA A 20 -1.79 -11.58 31.86
C ALA A 20 -0.44 -12.24 32.16
N THR A 21 0.24 -12.64 31.09
CA THR A 21 1.41 -13.54 31.12
C THR A 21 2.63 -12.95 30.41
N ARG A 22 2.43 -12.24 29.30
CA ARG A 22 3.47 -11.60 28.50
C ARG A 22 4.22 -10.51 29.27
N LYS A 23 5.56 -10.57 29.20
CA LYS A 23 6.49 -9.56 29.74
C LYS A 23 7.19 -8.81 28.61
N HIS A 24 7.60 -7.59 28.90
CA HIS A 24 8.45 -6.78 28.03
C HIS A 24 9.48 -6.05 28.89
N GLY A 25 10.74 -6.48 28.79
CA GLY A 25 11.77 -6.11 29.76
C GLY A 25 11.47 -6.68 31.14
N VAL A 26 11.67 -5.88 32.19
CA VAL A 26 11.46 -6.29 33.59
C VAL A 26 9.96 -6.36 33.94
N ASN A 27 9.14 -5.54 33.30
CA ASN A 27 7.72 -5.39 33.61
C ASN A 27 6.83 -6.26 32.70
N PHE A 28 5.58 -6.48 33.12
CA PHE A 28 4.56 -7.04 32.23
C PHE A 28 4.34 -6.12 31.03
N ASP A 29 3.97 -6.71 29.89
CA ASP A 29 3.64 -5.93 28.70
C ASP A 29 2.40 -5.09 28.97
N ARG A 30 2.46 -3.78 28.69
CA ARG A 30 1.40 -2.82 28.99
C ARG A 30 0.75 -2.33 27.72
N TYR A 31 -0.57 -2.44 27.65
CA TYR A 31 -1.37 -1.88 26.58
C TYR A 31 -1.78 -0.45 26.92
N PHE A 32 -1.31 0.53 26.13
CA PHE A 32 -1.61 1.94 26.34
C PHE A 32 -2.87 2.37 25.59
N VAL A 33 -3.67 3.18 26.28
CA VAL A 33 -4.79 3.92 25.71
C VAL A 33 -4.69 5.39 26.09
N ILE A 34 -5.14 6.24 25.19
CA ILE A 34 -5.34 7.66 25.44
C ILE A 34 -6.83 7.95 25.61
N ARG A 35 -7.14 8.90 26.48
CA ARG A 35 -8.49 9.26 26.86
C ARG A 35 -8.66 10.75 26.77
N TYR A 36 -9.71 11.17 26.07
CA TYR A 36 -10.02 12.58 25.87
C TYR A 36 -11.54 12.77 25.76
N GLN A 37 -11.96 14.04 25.71
CA GLN A 37 -13.35 14.42 25.44
C GLN A 37 -13.46 15.02 24.04
N ARG A 38 -14.53 14.66 23.33
CA ARG A 38 -14.89 15.21 22.03
C ARG A 38 -16.41 15.30 21.99
N ASP A 39 -16.93 16.46 21.62
CA ASP A 39 -18.37 16.70 21.48
C ASP A 39 -19.18 16.27 22.72
N GLY A 40 -18.64 16.59 23.90
CA GLY A 40 -19.22 16.23 25.21
C GLY A 40 -19.12 14.75 25.60
N LYS A 41 -18.61 13.87 24.72
CA LYS A 41 -18.45 12.44 24.97
C LYS A 41 -17.02 12.09 25.34
N ARG A 42 -16.86 11.13 26.26
CA ARG A 42 -15.55 10.57 26.60
C ARG A 42 -15.20 9.47 25.61
N ILE A 43 -14.03 9.60 24.99
CA ILE A 43 -13.53 8.66 24.01
C ILE A 43 -12.19 8.10 24.52
N GLU A 44 -11.99 6.81 24.30
CA GLU A 44 -10.73 6.12 24.57
C GLU A 44 -10.23 5.53 23.25
N GLU A 45 -8.99 5.85 22.89
CA GLU A 45 -8.34 5.32 21.70
C GLU A 45 -7.11 4.52 22.10
N SER A 46 -6.94 3.37 21.44
CA SER A 46 -5.79 2.50 21.64
C SER A 46 -4.54 3.01 20.94
N LEU A 47 -3.38 2.88 21.60
CA LEU A 47 -2.09 3.14 20.98
C LEU A 47 -1.40 1.83 20.58
N GLY A 48 -1.22 0.92 21.54
CA GLY A 48 -0.49 -0.32 21.33
C GLY A 48 0.11 -0.87 22.62
N TRP A 49 0.83 -1.99 22.49
CA TRP A 49 1.55 -2.64 23.58
C TRP A 49 2.95 -2.07 23.76
N THR A 50 3.52 -2.12 24.97
CA THR A 50 4.93 -1.76 25.21
C THR A 50 5.88 -2.57 24.33
N SER A 51 5.54 -3.82 24.02
CA SER A 51 6.31 -4.68 23.11
C SER A 51 6.22 -4.28 21.63
N GLU A 52 5.25 -3.46 21.24
CA GLU A 52 5.09 -3.00 19.88
C GLU A 52 5.91 -1.73 19.61
N ARG A 53 6.38 -1.60 18.38
CA ARG A 53 7.07 -0.39 17.91
C ARG A 53 6.05 0.61 17.38
N GLY A 54 6.21 1.86 17.80
CA GLY A 54 5.39 2.97 17.32
C GLY A 54 5.62 3.20 15.83
N PRO A 55 4.57 3.57 15.07
CA PRO A 55 4.66 3.72 13.62
C PRO A 55 5.42 4.97 13.16
N GLU A 56 5.64 5.96 14.04
CA GLU A 56 6.28 7.23 13.65
C GLU A 56 7.82 7.19 13.74
N ASP A 57 8.36 6.55 14.77
CA ASP A 57 9.78 6.57 15.15
C ASP A 57 10.41 5.17 15.25
N GLY A 58 9.61 4.10 15.11
CA GLY A 58 10.07 2.71 15.22
C GLY A 58 10.49 2.29 16.64
N GLN A 59 10.24 3.10 17.67
CA GLN A 59 10.63 2.79 19.05
C GLN A 59 9.48 2.16 19.84
N PHE A 60 9.81 1.38 20.88
CA PHE A 60 8.83 0.79 21.78
C PHE A 60 7.91 1.83 22.43
N TRP A 61 6.68 1.42 22.75
CA TRP A 61 5.74 2.31 23.43
C TRP A 61 6.13 2.57 24.89
N THR A 62 6.07 3.83 25.29
CA THR A 62 6.30 4.27 26.68
C THR A 62 5.17 5.21 27.13
N GLU A 63 5.03 5.41 28.44
CA GLU A 63 4.01 6.32 29.00
C GLU A 63 4.20 7.76 28.52
N ALA A 64 5.43 8.25 28.53
CA ALA A 64 5.77 9.59 28.08
C ALA A 64 5.43 9.78 26.60
N LYS A 65 5.73 8.78 25.77
CA LYS A 65 5.41 8.80 24.34
C LYS A 65 3.90 8.80 24.09
N ALA A 66 3.14 7.98 24.84
CA ALA A 66 1.70 7.99 24.78
C ALA A 66 1.12 9.38 25.15
N ALA A 67 1.72 10.04 26.13
CA ALA A 67 1.35 11.40 26.51
C ALA A 67 1.67 12.43 25.43
N LEU A 68 2.84 12.33 24.79
CA LEU A 68 3.23 13.20 23.67
C LEU A 68 2.27 13.06 22.48
N VAL A 69 1.84 11.84 22.16
CA VAL A 69 0.83 11.60 21.13
C VAL A 69 -0.48 12.29 21.50
N LEU A 70 -0.95 12.13 22.74
CA LEU A 70 -2.17 12.79 23.22
C LEU A 70 -2.07 14.33 23.13
N GLU A 71 -0.95 14.90 23.56
CA GLU A 71 -0.71 16.35 23.48
C GLU A 71 -0.65 16.85 22.03
N ARG A 72 -0.02 16.11 21.12
CA ARG A 72 -0.01 16.43 19.69
C ARG A 72 -1.44 16.47 19.12
N LEU A 73 -2.26 15.47 19.45
CA LEU A 73 -3.66 15.38 19.01
C LEU A 73 -4.52 16.50 19.59
N ARG A 74 -4.32 16.84 20.87
CA ARG A 74 -4.98 17.99 21.51
C ARG A 74 -4.56 19.31 20.87
N GLY A 75 -3.27 19.49 20.62
CA GLY A 75 -2.73 20.67 19.94
C GLY A 75 -3.30 20.83 18.54
N ALA A 76 -3.37 19.74 17.76
CA ALA A 76 -4.01 19.74 16.44
C ALA A 76 -5.49 20.15 16.52
N ALA A 77 -6.24 19.61 17.50
CA ALA A 77 -7.63 19.98 17.73
C ALA A 77 -7.81 21.46 18.13
N LYS A 78 -6.90 21.99 18.96
CA LYS A 78 -6.98 23.36 19.47
C LYS A 78 -6.59 24.40 18.43
N HIS A 79 -5.53 24.12 17.66
CA HIS A 79 -4.96 25.07 16.70
C HIS A 79 -5.51 24.91 15.28
N GLY A 80 -6.37 23.91 15.03
CA GLY A 80 -7.12 23.78 13.77
C GLY A 80 -6.25 23.64 12.52
N LYS A 81 -5.03 23.08 12.64
CA LYS A 81 -4.19 22.81 11.47
C LYS A 81 -4.92 21.81 10.57
N LYS A 82 -5.46 22.28 9.44
CA LYS A 82 -6.33 21.52 8.52
C LYS A 82 -5.75 20.17 8.09
N GLU A 83 -4.42 20.07 8.01
CA GLU A 83 -3.71 18.87 7.52
C GLU A 83 -3.32 17.90 8.63
N ALA A 84 -3.43 18.28 9.91
CA ALA A 84 -3.03 17.43 11.03
C ALA A 84 -4.23 16.66 11.59
N PRO A 85 -4.19 15.32 11.66
CA PRO A 85 -5.27 14.55 12.26
C PRO A 85 -5.42 14.97 13.71
N THR A 86 -6.66 15.28 14.09
CA THR A 86 -6.92 15.70 15.47
C THR A 86 -7.04 14.48 16.38
N ARG A 87 -7.34 13.29 15.83
CA ARG A 87 -7.56 12.02 16.55
C ARG A 87 -6.84 10.84 15.90
N LEU A 88 -6.64 9.75 16.66
CA LEU A 88 -6.06 8.52 16.08
C LEU A 88 -7.02 7.85 15.11
N GLY A 89 -8.33 7.89 15.37
CA GLY A 89 -9.33 7.37 14.44
C GLY A 89 -9.22 8.01 13.05
N GLU A 90 -9.10 9.34 13.00
CA GLU A 90 -8.90 10.10 11.75
C GLU A 90 -7.60 9.69 11.06
N LYS A 91 -6.50 9.56 11.81
CA LYS A 91 -5.22 9.11 11.28
C LYS A 91 -5.31 7.71 10.65
N ARG A 92 -6.02 6.78 11.31
CA ARG A 92 -6.22 5.41 10.81
C ARG A 92 -7.10 5.37 9.57
N GLU A 93 -8.11 6.23 9.51
CA GLU A 93 -9.00 6.36 8.36
C GLU A 93 -8.23 6.83 7.12
N ILE A 94 -7.45 7.91 7.26
CA ILE A 94 -6.62 8.46 6.17
C ILE A 94 -5.65 7.39 5.65
N GLU A 95 -4.99 6.66 6.55
CA GLU A 95 -4.06 5.59 6.16
C GLU A 95 -4.78 4.41 5.48
N ARG A 96 -6.00 4.07 5.92
CA ARG A 96 -6.79 3.02 5.29
C ARG A 96 -7.18 3.42 3.86
N GLN A 97 -7.68 4.64 3.67
CA GLN A 97 -8.03 5.18 2.36
C GLN A 97 -6.83 5.19 1.42
N ARG A 98 -5.67 5.67 1.89
CA ARG A 98 -4.43 5.64 1.09
C ARG A 98 -4.09 4.23 0.61
N LYS A 99 -4.17 3.22 1.49
CA LYS A 99 -3.88 1.83 1.13
C LYS A 99 -4.92 1.25 0.16
N GLU A 100 -6.18 1.63 0.30
CA GLU A 100 -7.25 1.22 -0.63
C GLU A 100 -7.02 1.82 -2.02
N ASP A 101 -6.68 3.10 -2.09
CA ASP A 101 -6.35 3.80 -3.35
C ASP A 101 -5.10 3.22 -4.02
N GLU A 102 -4.04 2.93 -3.26
CA GLU A 102 -2.83 2.28 -3.75
C GLU A 102 -3.12 0.89 -4.32
N LYS A 103 -3.94 0.09 -3.64
CA LYS A 103 -4.35 -1.23 -4.14
C LYS A 103 -5.20 -1.12 -5.40
N ALA A 104 -6.15 -0.20 -5.43
CA ALA A 104 -6.99 0.02 -6.60
C ALA A 104 -6.14 0.44 -7.82
N ALA A 105 -5.14 1.30 -7.62
CA ALA A 105 -4.20 1.70 -8.66
C ALA A 105 -3.32 0.53 -9.14
N GLN A 106 -2.85 -0.33 -8.23
CA GLN A 106 -2.10 -1.54 -8.58
C GLN A 106 -2.97 -2.52 -9.39
N GLU A 107 -4.19 -2.79 -8.96
CA GLU A 107 -5.13 -3.66 -9.68
C GLU A 107 -5.47 -3.10 -11.08
N LEU A 108 -5.60 -1.78 -11.21
CA LEU A 108 -5.82 -1.13 -12.50
C LEU A 108 -4.60 -1.30 -13.41
N ALA A 109 -3.39 -1.05 -12.89
CA ALA A 109 -2.15 -1.23 -13.65
C ALA A 109 -1.94 -2.69 -14.07
N GLU A 110 -2.27 -3.66 -13.21
CA GLU A 110 -2.23 -5.09 -13.56
C GLU A 110 -3.21 -5.42 -14.70
N LYS A 111 -4.44 -4.93 -14.64
CA LYS A 111 -5.42 -5.09 -15.72
C LYS A 111 -4.94 -4.45 -17.02
N GLU A 112 -4.42 -3.23 -16.96
CA GLU A 112 -3.86 -2.54 -18.12
C GLU A 112 -2.67 -3.29 -18.72
N ASN A 113 -1.79 -3.86 -17.91
CA ASN A 113 -0.66 -4.67 -18.37
C ASN A 113 -1.12 -5.95 -19.06
N VAL A 114 -2.13 -6.64 -18.53
CA VAL A 114 -2.72 -7.83 -19.18
C VAL A 114 -3.34 -7.47 -20.53
N ILE A 115 -4.10 -6.38 -20.58
CA ILE A 115 -4.71 -5.88 -21.81
C ILE A 115 -3.63 -5.51 -22.82
N PHE A 116 -2.64 -4.72 -22.40
CA PHE A 116 -1.52 -4.31 -23.24
C PHE A 116 -0.77 -5.51 -23.79
N GLY A 117 -0.41 -6.48 -22.94
CA GLY A 117 0.26 -7.72 -23.36
C GLY A 117 -0.51 -8.46 -24.44
N TYR A 118 -1.82 -8.67 -24.24
CA TYR A 118 -2.68 -9.32 -25.22
C TYR A 118 -2.70 -8.59 -26.58
N TYR A 119 -2.90 -7.27 -26.56
CA TYR A 119 -2.94 -6.48 -27.81
C TYR A 119 -1.58 -6.37 -28.48
N PHE A 120 -0.52 -6.26 -27.68
CA PHE A 120 0.86 -6.19 -28.15
C PHE A 120 1.27 -7.49 -28.85
N GLU A 121 1.02 -8.65 -28.24
CA GLU A 121 1.28 -9.95 -28.85
C GLU A 121 0.53 -10.12 -30.18
N LYS A 122 -0.75 -9.74 -30.21
CA LYS A 122 -1.58 -9.78 -31.42
C LYS A 122 -1.05 -8.86 -32.50
N TYR A 123 -0.63 -7.65 -32.14
CA TYR A 123 -0.04 -6.67 -33.04
C TYR A 123 1.28 -7.17 -33.64
N ILE A 124 2.21 -7.62 -32.79
CA ILE A 124 3.51 -8.18 -33.21
C ILE A 124 3.30 -9.40 -34.11
N SER A 125 2.41 -10.32 -33.73
CA SER A 125 2.07 -11.49 -34.54
C SER A 125 1.55 -11.10 -35.94
N ARG A 126 0.74 -10.05 -36.04
CA ARG A 126 0.25 -9.52 -37.32
C ARG A 126 1.39 -8.94 -38.15
N LEU A 127 2.27 -8.13 -37.55
CA LEU A 127 3.43 -7.56 -38.23
C LEU A 127 4.38 -8.65 -38.76
N LEU A 128 4.69 -9.65 -37.94
CA LEU A 128 5.54 -10.77 -38.34
C LEU A 128 4.92 -11.57 -39.49
N LYS A 129 3.61 -11.84 -39.46
CA LYS A 129 2.88 -12.49 -40.57
C LYS A 129 2.94 -11.66 -41.86
N LEU A 130 2.82 -10.34 -41.78
CA LEU A 130 2.92 -9.45 -42.94
C LEU A 130 4.35 -9.40 -43.51
N ALA A 131 5.37 -9.34 -42.65
CA ALA A 131 6.77 -9.38 -43.05
C ALA A 131 7.14 -10.72 -43.71
N GLY A 132 6.68 -11.84 -43.15
CA GLY A 132 6.86 -13.18 -43.75
C GLY A 132 6.17 -13.31 -45.11
N LYS A 133 4.97 -12.73 -45.28
CA LYS A 133 4.27 -12.66 -46.57
C LYS A 133 5.03 -11.84 -47.61
N ARG A 134 5.63 -10.71 -47.22
CA ARG A 134 6.48 -9.88 -48.10
C ARG A 134 7.72 -10.65 -48.57
N LYS A 135 8.42 -11.35 -47.66
CA LYS A 135 9.58 -12.18 -48.00
C LYS A 135 9.24 -13.33 -48.97
N ARG A 136 8.07 -13.97 -48.78
CA ARG A 136 7.59 -15.05 -49.67
C ARG A 136 7.22 -14.53 -51.06
N ARG A 137 6.57 -13.36 -51.18
CA ARG A 137 6.29 -12.73 -52.48
C ARG A 137 7.56 -12.34 -53.23
N ALA A 138 8.52 -11.70 -52.57
CA ALA A 138 9.79 -11.34 -53.18
C ALA A 138 10.55 -12.57 -53.72
N ARG A 139 10.51 -13.71 -53.01
CA ARG A 139 11.11 -14.97 -53.45
C ARG A 139 10.36 -15.62 -54.63
N GLN A 140 9.03 -15.52 -54.66
CA GLN A 140 8.25 -16.01 -55.80
C GLN A 140 8.50 -15.15 -57.05
N GLU A 141 8.54 -13.82 -56.91
CA GLU A 141 8.85 -12.88 -57.99
C GLU A 141 10.24 -13.10 -58.57
N SER A 142 11.25 -13.38 -57.72
CA SER A 142 12.59 -13.73 -58.19
C SER A 142 12.60 -15.06 -58.95
N ILE A 143 11.94 -16.10 -58.42
CA ILE A 143 11.84 -17.41 -59.08
C ILE A 143 11.10 -17.30 -60.43
N SER A 144 10.03 -16.52 -60.52
CA SER A 144 9.33 -16.29 -61.79
C SER A 144 10.17 -15.52 -62.80
N LYS A 145 10.97 -14.52 -62.37
CA LYS A 145 11.90 -13.82 -63.26
C LYS A 145 12.98 -14.75 -63.81
N THR A 146 13.51 -15.63 -62.97
CA THR A 146 14.51 -16.62 -63.37
C THR A 146 13.91 -17.71 -64.27
N GLY A 147 12.68 -18.16 -64.01
CA GLY A 147 11.99 -19.13 -64.85
C GLY A 147 11.58 -18.57 -66.22
N LEU A 148 11.21 -17.29 -66.30
CA LEU A 148 10.94 -16.59 -67.55
C LEU A 148 12.21 -16.38 -68.40
N SER A 149 13.37 -16.16 -67.78
CA SER A 149 14.64 -16.02 -68.54
C SER A 149 15.12 -17.36 -69.12
N GLN A 150 14.87 -18.48 -68.43
CA GLN A 150 15.23 -19.82 -68.92
C GLN A 150 14.32 -20.30 -70.07
N LEU A 151 13.08 -19.83 -70.13
CA LEU A 151 12.16 -20.13 -71.24
C LEU A 151 12.42 -19.27 -72.50
N SER A 152 13.01 -18.07 -72.35
CA SER A 152 13.43 -17.25 -73.50
C SER A 152 14.76 -17.70 -74.15
N GLU A 153 15.52 -18.57 -73.49
CA GLU A 153 16.77 -19.15 -74.02
C GLU A 153 16.57 -20.50 -74.72
N THR A 154 15.36 -21.07 -74.68
CA THR A 154 15.07 -22.42 -75.20
C THR A 154 14.17 -22.47 -76.44
N TYR A 155 13.73 -21.32 -76.97
CA TYR A 155 13.08 -21.24 -78.28
C TYR A 155 13.66 -20.08 -79.11
N PRO A 156 14.43 -20.37 -80.18
CA PRO A 156 14.72 -19.40 -81.24
C PRO A 156 13.51 -19.13 -82.14
#